data_AF-A0A1B6D8B1-F1
#
_entry.id   AF-A0A1B6D8B1-F1
#
_cell.length_a   1.000
_cell.length_b   1.000
_cell.length_c   1.000
_cell.angle_alpha   90.00
_cell.angle_beta   90.00
_cell.angle_gamma   90.00
#
_symmetry.space_group_name_H-M   'P 1'
#
loop_
_entity.id
_entity.type
_entity.pdbx_description
1 polymer ?
#
loop_
_entity_poly.entity_id
_entity_poly.type
_entity_poly.pdbx_seq_one_letter_code
_entity_poly.pdbx_strand_id
1 'polypeptide(L)'
;MEKDIFIRNTTDMVWLYMCCVLGVLAVCFRISTNQHHRIKPSHSDWPWIEVIQWVLAAICQQGAFKEPLGCSCRTMFLIGYFVTYLLYTGFAAGVTSLLAIRKDAVMLSLNDVIEQKFQLATVDNFNENTEISSLVDDRKIIKCINFKSLLYKVLNSNTIGMAIENDFIQYLTTKEDKNQRCKLVFSVIPYSTQIKAFAVHRSSPYKEKLNYW
;
A
#
# COMPACT_ATOMS: atom_id res chain seq x y z
N MET A 1 5.44 -3.58 15.01
CA MET A 1 4.96 -2.26 15.49
C MET A 1 4.29 -1.62 14.29
N GLU A 2 2.95 -1.63 14.23
CA GLU A 2 2.21 -1.05 13.11
C GLU A 2 2.43 0.48 13.11
N LYS A 3 3.00 1.02 12.02
CA LYS A 3 3.07 2.47 11.82
C LYS A 3 1.65 2.99 11.57
N ASP A 4 1.27 4.06 12.28
CA ASP A 4 -0.01 4.74 12.08
C ASP A 4 -0.22 5.10 10.61
N ILE A 5 -1.46 4.93 10.14
CA ILE A 5 -1.82 5.11 8.73
C ILE A 5 -1.46 6.51 8.20
N PHE A 6 -1.44 7.52 9.07
CA PHE A 6 -1.10 8.91 8.75
C PHE A 6 0.40 9.13 8.52
N ILE A 7 1.26 8.33 9.15
CA ILE A 7 2.72 8.40 8.99
C ILE A 7 3.18 7.54 7.80
N ARG A 8 2.37 6.55 7.40
CA ARG A 8 2.67 5.61 6.31
C ARG A 8 2.78 6.28 4.94
N ASN A 9 2.12 7.43 4.76
CA ASN A 9 2.07 8.10 3.48
C ASN A 9 3.44 8.66 3.03
N THR A 10 4.34 8.93 3.97
CA THR A 10 5.59 9.63 3.69
C THR A 10 6.77 8.74 4.06
N THR A 11 7.74 8.59 3.15
CA THR A 11 8.98 7.88 3.45
C THR A 11 9.71 8.59 4.59
N ASP A 12 10.41 7.82 5.44
CA ASP A 12 11.13 8.38 6.61
C ASP A 12 12.10 9.50 6.20
N MET A 13 12.59 9.47 4.96
CA MET A 13 13.42 10.50 4.36
C MET A 13 12.71 11.86 4.21
N VAL A 14 11.42 11.89 3.87
CA VAL A 14 10.70 13.16 3.65
C VAL A 14 10.52 13.91 4.96
N TRP A 15 10.27 13.22 6.06
CA TRP A 15 10.23 13.84 7.38
C TRP A 15 11.56 14.51 7.74
N LEU A 16 12.67 13.87 7.39
CA LEU A 16 14.01 14.43 7.56
C LEU A 16 14.21 15.66 6.67
N TYR A 17 13.84 15.59 5.39
CA TYR A 17 13.90 16.75 4.48
C TYR A 17 13.04 17.93 4.97
N MET A 18 11.82 17.65 5.46
CA MET A 18 10.93 18.66 6.04
C MET A 18 11.58 19.37 7.22
N CYS A 19 12.13 18.62 8.18
CA CYS A 19 12.84 19.18 9.32
C CYS A 19 14.07 20.00 8.88
N CYS A 20 14.82 19.52 7.89
CA CYS A 20 15.97 20.26 7.35
C CYS A 20 15.55 21.59 6.71
N VAL A 21 14.51 21.60 5.87
CA VAL A 21 14.02 22.82 5.22
C VAL A 21 13.53 23.83 6.26
N LEU A 22 12.78 23.39 7.26
CA LEU A 22 12.30 24.24 8.36
C LEU A 22 13.46 24.79 9.20
N GLY A 23 14.47 23.97 9.48
CA GLY A 23 15.69 24.39 10.17
C GLY A 23 16.47 25.46 9.38
N VAL A 24 16.62 25.27 8.06
CA VAL A 24 17.26 26.26 7.19
C VAL A 24 16.47 27.57 7.19
N LEU A 25 15.14 27.51 7.07
CA LEU A 25 14.29 28.71 7.14
C LEU A 25 14.44 29.45 8.48
N ALA A 26 14.47 28.73 9.61
CA ALA A 26 14.67 29.31 10.94
C ALA A 26 16.02 30.03 11.04
N VAL A 27 17.10 29.38 10.57
CA VAL A 27 18.45 29.94 10.58
C VAL A 27 18.55 31.16 9.66
N CYS A 28 18.02 31.08 8.44
CA CYS A 28 18.02 32.20 7.50
C CYS A 28 17.21 33.39 8.02
N PHE A 29 16.07 33.14 8.67
CA PHE A 29 15.29 34.20 9.32
C PHE A 29 16.07 34.84 10.47
N ARG A 30 16.72 34.04 11.32
CA ARG A 30 17.59 34.52 12.42
C ARG A 30 18.76 35.37 11.89
N ILE A 31 19.38 34.97 10.78
CA ILE A 31 20.45 35.76 10.15
C ILE A 31 19.90 37.10 9.65
N SER A 32 18.73 37.09 8.99
CA SER A 32 18.07 38.30 8.49
C SER A 32 17.72 39.28 9.62
N THR A 33 17.17 38.79 10.75
CA THR A 33 16.84 39.63 11.91
C THR A 33 18.10 40.19 12.57
N ASN A 34 19.14 39.37 12.74
CA ASN A 34 20.42 39.82 13.30
C ASN A 34 21.09 40.89 12.43
N GLN A 35 21.08 40.71 11.11
CA GLN A 35 21.63 41.70 10.18
C GLN A 35 20.84 43.01 10.24
N HIS A 36 19.51 42.94 10.30
CA HIS A 36 18.68 44.13 10.41
C HIS A 36 18.92 44.87 11.73
N HIS A 37 19.05 44.14 12.84
CA HIS A 37 19.37 44.71 14.16
C HIS A 37 20.73 45.42 14.17
N ARG A 38 21.74 44.85 13.50
CA ARG A 38 23.07 45.51 13.36
C ARG A 38 23.00 46.83 12.59
N ILE A 39 22.13 46.94 11.59
CA ILE A 39 21.97 48.15 10.78
C ILE A 39 21.08 49.18 11.51
N LYS A 40 20.08 48.73 12.26
CA LYS A 40 19.15 49.57 13.03
C LYS A 40 18.95 49.00 14.45
N PRO A 41 19.81 49.38 15.42
CA PRO A 41 19.76 48.85 16.78
C PRO A 41 18.55 49.32 17.60
N SER A 42 17.74 50.26 17.07
CA SER A 42 16.50 50.73 17.71
C SER A 42 15.39 49.68 17.75
N HIS A 43 15.54 48.55 17.08
CA HIS A 43 14.54 47.49 17.01
C HIS A 43 14.94 46.27 17.86
N SER A 44 13.98 45.71 18.59
CA SER A 44 14.16 44.49 19.39
C SER A 44 14.51 43.29 18.50
N ASP A 45 15.60 42.60 18.83
CA ASP A 45 16.00 41.36 18.18
C ASP A 45 14.97 40.23 18.43
N TRP A 46 14.99 39.21 17.58
CA TRP A 46 14.12 38.04 17.68
C TRP A 46 14.85 36.87 18.33
N PRO A 47 14.64 36.56 19.62
CA PRO A 47 15.27 35.43 20.26
C PRO A 47 14.88 34.10 19.59
N TRP A 48 15.72 33.08 19.71
CA TRP A 48 15.50 31.76 19.11
C TRP A 48 14.14 31.16 19.42
N ILE A 49 13.61 31.40 20.62
CA ILE A 49 12.28 30.91 21.01
C ILE A 49 11.17 31.52 20.16
N GLU A 50 11.24 32.82 19.85
CA GLU A 50 10.25 33.51 18.99
C GLU A 50 10.38 33.04 17.54
N VAL A 51 11.60 32.77 17.08
CA VAL A 51 11.84 32.20 15.74
C VAL A 51 11.23 30.80 15.62
N ILE A 52 11.42 29.95 16.63
CA ILE A 52 10.82 28.61 16.66
C ILE A 52 9.29 28.70 16.72
N GLN A 53 8.75 29.60 17.54
CA GLN A 53 7.31 29.86 17.59
C GLN A 53 6.76 30.34 16.25
N TRP A 54 7.48 31.21 15.54
CA TRP A 54 7.11 31.61 14.18
C TRP A 54 7.09 30.42 13.22
N VAL A 55 8.11 29.56 13.23
CA VAL A 55 8.14 28.37 12.36
C VAL A 55 6.98 27.43 12.68
N LEU A 56 6.69 27.18 13.97
CA LEU A 56 5.55 26.37 14.39
C LEU A 56 4.22 27.00 13.97
N ALA A 57 4.06 28.31 14.15
CA ALA A 57 2.89 29.04 13.69
C ALA A 57 2.74 28.93 12.16
N ALA A 58 3.83 29.10 11.40
CA ALA A 58 3.82 29.01 9.95
C ALA A 58 3.47 27.60 9.42
N ILE A 59 3.94 26.53 10.09
CA ILE A 59 3.55 25.14 9.78
C ILE A 59 2.06 24.92 10.07
N CYS A 60 1.59 25.43 11.21
CA CYS A 60 0.20 25.36 11.61
C CYS A 60 -0.71 26.37 10.89
N GLN A 61 -0.18 27.16 9.96
CA GLN A 61 -0.86 28.25 9.27
C GLN A 61 -1.50 29.29 10.23
N GLN A 62 -0.93 29.43 11.42
CA GLN A 62 -1.30 30.44 12.40
C GLN A 62 -0.49 31.72 12.14
N GLY A 63 -1.09 32.87 12.42
CA GLY A 63 -0.39 34.15 12.36
C GLY A 63 0.65 34.28 13.48
N ALA A 64 1.71 35.04 13.25
CA ALA A 64 2.65 35.40 14.32
C ALA A 64 2.12 36.59 15.12
N PHE A 65 2.40 36.58 16.43
CA PHE A 65 2.04 37.69 17.33
C PHE A 65 2.91 38.94 17.10
N LYS A 66 4.17 38.74 16.67
CA LYS A 66 5.15 39.81 16.45
C LYS A 66 5.38 40.00 14.95
N GLU A 67 5.35 41.25 14.49
CA GLU A 67 5.59 41.55 13.08
C GLU A 67 7.08 41.75 12.78
N PRO A 68 7.59 41.21 11.66
CA PRO A 68 8.95 41.48 11.23
C PRO A 68 9.09 42.92 10.74
N LEU A 69 10.08 43.62 11.28
CA LEU A 69 10.46 44.96 10.88
C LEU A 69 11.61 44.90 9.87
N GLY A 70 11.52 45.72 8.83
CA GLY A 70 12.47 45.75 7.71
C GLY A 70 12.05 44.89 6.51
N CYS A 71 12.37 45.36 5.30
CA CYS A 71 11.99 44.68 4.04
C CYS A 71 12.55 43.25 3.96
N SER A 72 13.82 43.04 4.31
CA SER A 72 14.45 41.71 4.26
C SER A 72 13.75 40.70 5.18
N CYS A 73 13.43 41.10 6.42
CA CYS A 73 12.75 40.23 7.38
C CYS A 73 11.32 39.91 6.91
N ARG A 74 10.60 40.89 6.35
CA ARG A 74 9.25 40.71 5.79
C ARG A 74 9.25 39.76 4.59
N THR A 75 10.22 39.88 3.69
CA THR A 75 10.36 38.97 2.55
C THR A 75 10.65 37.54 3.02
N MET A 76 11.56 37.36 3.97
CA MET A 76 11.86 36.02 4.52
C MET A 76 10.66 35.42 5.26
N PHE A 77 9.89 36.26 5.95
CA PHE A 77 8.66 35.84 6.60
C PHE A 77 7.63 35.33 5.58
N LEU A 78 7.40 36.08 4.49
CA LEU A 78 6.51 35.67 3.39
C LEU A 78 6.98 34.37 2.71
N ILE A 79 8.28 34.26 2.43
CA ILE A 79 8.87 33.04 1.85
C ILE A 79 8.64 31.86 2.79
N GLY A 80 8.84 32.03 4.10
CA GLY A 80 8.60 30.99 5.09
C GLY A 80 7.16 30.47 5.05
N TYR A 81 6.17 31.38 5.05
CA TYR A 81 4.75 31.00 4.95
C TYR A 81 4.41 30.34 3.61
N PHE A 82 5.00 30.80 2.51
CA PHE A 82 4.76 30.20 1.20
C PHE A 82 5.31 28.77 1.13
N VAL A 83 6.53 28.55 1.64
CA VAL A 83 7.14 27.22 1.70
C VAL A 83 6.33 26.30 2.61
N THR A 84 5.97 26.72 3.83
CA THR A 84 5.16 25.88 4.73
C THR A 84 3.78 25.58 4.15
N TYR A 85 3.18 26.51 3.41
CA TYR A 85 1.93 26.28 2.70
C TYR A 85 2.04 25.21 1.60
N LEU A 86 3.09 25.26 0.77
CA LEU A 86 3.35 24.22 -0.24
C LEU A 86 3.61 22.85 0.40
N LEU A 87 4.34 22.81 1.50
CA LEU A 87 4.61 21.58 2.23
C LEU A 87 3.33 20.99 2.84
N TYR A 88 2.49 21.83 3.44
CA TYR A 88 1.20 21.41 3.99
C TYR A 88 0.26 20.86 2.91
N THR A 89 0.14 21.57 1.79
CA THR A 89 -0.73 21.15 0.68
C THR A 89 -0.24 19.84 0.06
N GLY A 90 1.08 19.67 -0.13
CA GLY A 90 1.66 18.41 -0.58
C GLY A 90 1.41 17.26 0.40
N PHE A 91 1.56 17.49 1.70
CA PHE A 91 1.25 16.50 2.73
C PHE A 91 -0.23 16.11 2.71
N ALA A 92 -1.14 17.09 2.65
CA ALA A 92 -2.58 16.85 2.59
C ALA A 92 -3.00 16.08 1.32
N ALA A 93 -2.43 16.41 0.16
CA ALA A 93 -2.64 15.68 -1.09
C ALA A 93 -2.17 14.22 -0.99
N GLY A 94 -1.03 13.99 -0.34
CA GLY A 94 -0.54 12.64 -0.10
C GLY A 94 -1.46 11.84 0.83
N VAL A 95 -1.85 12.41 1.97
CA VAL A 95 -2.76 11.74 2.93
C VAL A 95 -4.10 11.42 2.26
N THR A 96 -4.66 12.37 1.51
CA THR A 96 -5.93 12.14 0.78
C THR A 96 -5.78 11.07 -0.30
N SER A 97 -4.67 11.01 -1.02
CA SER A 97 -4.37 9.91 -1.95
C SER A 97 -4.32 8.56 -1.22
N LEU A 98 -3.64 8.49 -0.08
CA LEU A 98 -3.56 7.26 0.72
C LEU A 98 -4.93 6.79 1.21
N LEU A 99 -5.81 7.73 1.61
CA LEU A 99 -7.19 7.41 1.99
C LEU A 99 -8.07 7.06 0.79
N ALA A 100 -7.78 7.62 -0.38
CA ALA A 100 -8.51 7.36 -1.62
C ALA A 100 -8.17 5.99 -2.22
N ILE A 101 -6.98 5.44 -1.95
CA ILE A 101 -6.63 4.06 -2.31
C ILE A 101 -7.52 3.13 -1.48
N ARG A 102 -8.64 2.70 -2.08
CA ARG A 102 -9.26 1.44 -1.72
C ARG A 102 -8.22 0.36 -1.99
N LYS A 103 -8.00 -0.53 -1.02
CA LYS A 103 -7.13 -1.70 -1.19
C LYS A 103 -7.76 -2.64 -2.23
N ASP A 104 -7.78 -2.22 -3.48
CA ASP A 104 -8.27 -3.04 -4.58
C ASP A 104 -7.19 -4.07 -4.86
N ALA A 105 -7.54 -5.32 -4.52
CA ALA A 105 -6.86 -6.58 -4.81
C ALA A 105 -5.33 -6.49 -4.90
N VAL A 106 -4.64 -6.91 -3.83
CA VAL A 106 -3.22 -7.25 -3.92
C VAL A 106 -3.10 -8.31 -5.02
N MET A 107 -2.55 -7.93 -6.18
CA MET A 107 -2.13 -8.87 -7.21
C MET A 107 -0.94 -9.64 -6.63
N LEU A 108 -1.24 -10.75 -5.97
CA LEU A 108 -0.24 -11.65 -5.41
C LEU A 108 0.49 -12.33 -6.58
N SER A 109 1.81 -12.15 -6.63
CA SER A 109 2.67 -12.96 -7.48
C SER A 109 2.87 -14.35 -6.87
N LEU A 110 3.24 -15.35 -7.68
CA LEU A 110 3.56 -16.69 -7.18
C LEU A 110 4.69 -16.64 -6.14
N ASN A 111 5.67 -15.75 -6.35
CA ASN A 111 6.76 -15.54 -5.40
C ASN A 111 6.24 -14.97 -4.06
N ASP A 112 5.24 -14.08 -4.10
CA ASP A 112 4.60 -13.57 -2.89
C ASP A 112 3.90 -14.70 -2.14
N VAL A 113 3.23 -15.62 -2.83
CA VAL A 113 2.59 -16.79 -2.19
C VAL A 113 3.63 -17.74 -1.56
N ILE A 114 4.78 -17.92 -2.21
CA ILE A 114 5.86 -18.79 -1.74
C ILE A 114 6.59 -18.19 -0.53
N GLU A 115 6.92 -16.89 -0.59
CA GLU A 115 7.65 -16.17 0.46
C GLU A 115 6.76 -15.79 1.64
N GLN A 116 5.50 -15.43 1.39
CA GLN A 116 4.57 -15.08 2.46
C GLN A 116 4.05 -16.35 3.15
N LYS A 117 3.53 -16.18 4.37
CA LYS A 117 2.98 -17.27 5.20
C LYS A 117 1.62 -17.78 4.70
N PHE A 118 1.31 -17.62 3.42
CA PHE A 118 0.09 -18.14 2.84
C PHE A 118 0.17 -19.67 2.80
N GLN A 119 -0.88 -20.32 3.28
CA GLN A 119 -1.07 -21.75 3.15
C GLN A 119 -1.93 -21.99 1.92
N LEU A 120 -1.56 -22.94 1.08
CA LEU A 120 -2.36 -23.31 -0.07
C LEU A 120 -3.22 -24.51 0.30
N ALA A 121 -4.51 -24.41 0.04
CA ALA A 121 -5.42 -25.51 0.26
C ALA A 121 -5.87 -26.12 -1.07
N THR A 122 -5.87 -27.45 -1.12
CA THR A 122 -6.20 -28.27 -2.31
C THR A 122 -7.08 -29.45 -1.91
N VAL A 123 -7.70 -30.12 -2.89
CA VAL A 123 -8.52 -31.31 -2.68
C VAL A 123 -7.63 -32.57 -2.75
N ASP A 124 -7.73 -33.47 -1.77
CA ASP A 124 -6.84 -34.64 -1.58
C ASP A 124 -6.66 -35.54 -2.84
N ASN A 125 -7.67 -35.62 -3.70
CA ASN A 125 -7.71 -36.52 -4.86
C ASN A 125 -7.42 -35.85 -6.22
N PHE A 126 -6.98 -34.58 -6.24
CA PHE A 126 -6.63 -33.92 -7.49
C PHE A 126 -5.19 -34.27 -7.92
N ASN A 127 -5.02 -34.68 -9.18
CA ASN A 127 -3.69 -34.95 -9.77
C ASN A 127 -2.78 -33.70 -9.74
N GLU A 128 -3.35 -32.50 -9.62
CA GLU A 128 -2.61 -31.24 -9.44
C GLU A 128 -1.81 -31.20 -8.13
N ASN A 129 -2.11 -32.07 -7.15
CA ASN A 129 -1.39 -32.12 -5.90
C ASN A 129 0.10 -32.45 -6.10
N THR A 130 0.45 -33.27 -7.10
CA THR A 130 1.86 -33.59 -7.37
C THR A 130 2.61 -32.44 -8.05
N GLU A 131 1.93 -31.63 -8.87
CA GLU A 131 2.51 -30.47 -9.54
C GLU A 131 2.62 -29.24 -8.62
N ILE A 132 1.74 -29.12 -7.62
CA ILE A 132 1.78 -28.04 -6.62
C ILE A 132 2.79 -28.37 -5.50
N SER A 133 2.88 -29.63 -5.09
CA SER A 133 3.87 -30.12 -4.11
C SER A 133 5.33 -29.95 -4.58
N SER A 134 5.58 -29.82 -5.88
CA SER A 134 6.92 -29.53 -6.39
C SER A 134 7.31 -28.04 -6.28
N LEU A 135 6.34 -27.13 -6.15
CA LEU A 135 6.56 -25.69 -6.05
C LEU A 135 6.56 -25.15 -4.64
N VAL A 136 5.80 -25.76 -3.74
CA VAL A 136 5.54 -25.26 -2.39
C VAL A 136 5.84 -26.36 -1.39
N ASP A 137 6.55 -26.02 -0.31
CA ASP A 137 6.84 -26.95 0.79
C ASP A 137 5.53 -27.63 1.22
N ASP A 138 5.50 -28.97 1.17
CA ASP A 138 4.34 -29.79 1.51
C ASP A 138 3.71 -29.42 2.86
N ARG A 139 4.51 -28.88 3.79
CA ARG A 139 4.04 -28.39 5.10
C ARG A 139 3.11 -27.17 5.03
N LYS A 140 3.10 -26.44 3.91
CA LYS A 140 2.20 -25.32 3.66
C LYS A 140 0.94 -25.73 2.89
N ILE A 141 0.81 -27.00 2.49
CA ILE A 141 -0.33 -27.51 1.73
C ILE A 141 -1.37 -28.13 2.67
N ILE A 142 -2.56 -27.53 2.73
CA ILE A 142 -3.70 -28.08 3.46
C ILE A 142 -4.55 -28.90 2.50
N LYS A 143 -4.58 -30.21 2.70
CA LYS A 143 -5.47 -31.06 1.91
C LYS A 143 -6.87 -31.14 2.53
N CYS A 144 -7.87 -31.11 1.68
CA CYS A 144 -9.27 -31.17 2.05
C CYS A 144 -9.99 -32.29 1.32
N ILE A 145 -10.92 -32.95 2.02
CA ILE A 145 -11.67 -34.09 1.49
C ILE A 145 -12.63 -33.66 0.37
N ASN A 146 -13.21 -32.47 0.47
CA ASN A 146 -14.17 -31.96 -0.50
C ASN A 146 -14.05 -30.45 -0.72
N PHE A 147 -14.57 -30.00 -1.87
CA PHE A 147 -14.55 -28.60 -2.27
C PHE A 147 -15.31 -27.69 -1.30
N LYS A 148 -16.41 -28.15 -0.73
CA LYS A 148 -17.21 -27.36 0.21
C LYS A 148 -16.42 -27.02 1.49
N SER A 149 -15.68 -27.99 2.02
CA SER A 149 -14.80 -27.82 3.17
C SER A 149 -13.63 -26.89 2.85
N LEU A 150 -13.07 -27.03 1.65
CA LEU A 150 -12.02 -26.15 1.13
C LEU A 150 -12.50 -24.69 1.05
N LEU A 151 -13.64 -24.45 0.41
CA LEU A 151 -14.24 -23.12 0.29
C LEU A 151 -14.55 -22.51 1.66
N TYR A 152 -15.10 -23.30 2.59
CA TYR A 152 -15.38 -22.84 3.96
C TYR A 152 -14.11 -22.41 4.71
N LYS A 153 -13.00 -23.14 4.54
CA LYS A 153 -11.71 -22.78 5.15
C LYS A 153 -11.14 -21.49 4.56
N VAL A 154 -11.23 -21.33 3.24
CA VAL A 154 -10.76 -20.12 2.53
C VAL A 154 -11.60 -18.91 2.92
N LEU A 155 -12.93 -19.05 2.97
CA LEU A 155 -13.83 -17.95 3.34
C LEU A 155 -13.69 -17.49 4.80
N ASN A 156 -13.20 -18.36 5.69
CA ASN A 156 -13.03 -18.06 7.11
C ASN A 156 -11.58 -17.76 7.50
N SER A 157 -10.63 -17.78 6.56
CA SER A 157 -9.22 -17.54 6.83
C SER A 157 -8.60 -16.60 5.82
N ASN A 158 -7.97 -15.53 6.33
CA ASN A 158 -7.29 -14.55 5.49
C ASN A 158 -5.87 -15.00 5.06
N THR A 159 -5.42 -16.18 5.52
CA THR A 159 -4.07 -16.69 5.25
C THR A 159 -4.06 -17.94 4.38
N ILE A 160 -5.24 -18.40 3.92
CA ILE A 160 -5.39 -19.60 3.13
C ILE A 160 -5.79 -19.22 1.71
N GLY A 161 -4.93 -19.52 0.75
CA GLY A 161 -5.22 -19.46 -0.67
C GLY A 161 -5.74 -20.81 -1.18
N MET A 162 -6.39 -20.79 -2.32
CA MET A 162 -6.85 -22.00 -3.00
C MET A 162 -6.25 -22.04 -4.41
N ALA A 163 -5.61 -23.16 -4.75
CA ALA A 163 -5.22 -23.45 -6.12
C ALA A 163 -6.38 -24.18 -6.81
N ILE A 164 -6.96 -23.56 -7.83
CA ILE A 164 -8.04 -24.14 -8.63
C ILE A 164 -7.86 -23.76 -10.09
N GLU A 165 -8.45 -24.57 -10.97
CA GLU A 165 -8.52 -24.26 -12.40
C GLU A 165 -9.30 -22.97 -12.67
N ASN A 166 -8.96 -22.32 -13.79
CA ASN A 166 -9.55 -21.06 -14.20
C ASN A 166 -11.08 -21.15 -14.45
N ASP A 167 -11.57 -22.28 -14.97
CA ASP A 167 -13.00 -22.50 -15.18
C ASP A 167 -13.79 -22.48 -13.85
N PHE A 168 -13.18 -22.97 -12.77
CA PHE A 168 -13.77 -22.92 -11.44
C PHE A 168 -13.78 -21.50 -10.87
N ILE A 169 -12.77 -20.69 -11.18
CA ILE A 169 -12.78 -19.25 -10.85
C ILE A 169 -13.98 -18.57 -11.54
N GLN A 170 -14.23 -18.88 -12.81
CA GLN A 170 -15.40 -18.37 -13.53
C GLN A 170 -16.71 -18.85 -12.91
N TYR A 171 -16.79 -20.11 -12.49
CA TYR A 171 -17.97 -20.64 -11.79
C TYR A 171 -18.23 -19.88 -10.47
N LEU A 172 -17.20 -19.69 -9.64
CA LEU A 172 -17.32 -18.96 -8.38
C LEU A 172 -17.68 -17.49 -8.58
N THR A 173 -17.14 -16.84 -9.61
CA THR A 173 -17.45 -15.43 -9.90
C THR A 173 -18.86 -15.24 -10.49
N THR A 174 -19.45 -16.26 -11.11
CA THR A 174 -20.75 -16.15 -11.81
C THR A 174 -21.93 -16.79 -11.10
N LYS A 175 -21.73 -17.85 -10.29
CA LYS A 175 -22.82 -18.61 -9.67
C LYS A 175 -22.93 -18.52 -8.14
N GLU A 176 -21.88 -18.12 -7.41
CA GLU A 176 -21.96 -18.05 -5.94
C GLU A 176 -22.83 -16.92 -5.40
N ASP A 177 -23.21 -16.95 -4.13
CA ASP A 177 -23.94 -15.82 -3.52
C ASP A 177 -23.09 -14.53 -3.53
N LYS A 178 -23.71 -13.38 -3.79
CA LYS A 178 -23.02 -12.07 -3.88
C LYS A 178 -22.21 -11.77 -2.62
N ASN A 179 -22.72 -12.17 -1.45
CA ASN A 179 -22.05 -11.98 -0.17
C ASN A 179 -20.77 -12.81 -0.03
N GLN A 180 -20.73 -14.01 -0.64
CA GLN A 180 -19.54 -14.86 -0.63
C GLN A 180 -18.53 -14.40 -1.67
N ARG A 181 -18.99 -13.95 -2.85
CA ARG A 181 -18.11 -13.40 -3.90
C ARG A 181 -17.29 -12.21 -3.42
N CYS A 182 -17.88 -11.29 -2.66
CA CYS A 182 -17.18 -10.11 -2.15
C CYS A 182 -16.08 -10.42 -1.12
N LYS A 183 -16.03 -11.65 -0.59
CA LYS A 183 -14.99 -12.09 0.35
C LYS A 183 -13.81 -12.77 -0.34
N LEU A 184 -13.95 -13.14 -1.61
CA LEU A 184 -12.94 -13.84 -2.37
C LEU A 184 -12.16 -12.83 -3.22
N VAL A 185 -10.83 -12.92 -3.15
CA VAL A 185 -9.92 -12.21 -4.05
C VAL A 185 -9.35 -13.24 -5.00
N PHE A 186 -9.55 -13.03 -6.30
CA PHE A 186 -9.05 -13.92 -7.34
C PHE A 186 -7.78 -13.32 -7.95
N SER A 187 -6.66 -14.01 -7.76
CA SER A 187 -5.40 -13.75 -8.47
C SER A 187 -5.18 -14.89 -9.46
N VAL A 188 -5.25 -14.60 -10.76
CA VAL A 188 -4.98 -15.62 -11.79
C VAL A 188 -3.48 -15.74 -11.96
N ILE A 189 -2.92 -16.83 -11.44
CA ILE A 189 -1.52 -17.20 -11.65
C ILE A 189 -1.51 -18.40 -12.60
N PRO A 190 -1.22 -18.21 -13.89
CA PRO A 190 -1.17 -19.33 -14.83
C PRO A 190 0.05 -20.19 -14.50
N TYR A 191 -0.18 -21.44 -14.08
CA TYR A 191 0.88 -22.38 -13.75
C TYR A 191 0.97 -23.58 -14.71
N SER A 192 -0.17 -24.08 -15.19
CA SER A 192 -0.21 -25.22 -16.10
C SER A 192 -1.26 -25.02 -17.18
N THR A 193 -0.99 -25.54 -18.38
CA THR A 193 -1.93 -25.57 -19.51
C THR A 193 -2.56 -26.95 -19.61
N GLN A 194 -3.29 -27.34 -18.56
CA GLN A 194 -4.02 -28.61 -18.61
C GLN A 194 -5.22 -28.47 -19.55
N ILE A 195 -5.32 -29.40 -20.50
CA ILE A 195 -6.45 -29.48 -21.43
C ILE A 195 -7.40 -30.55 -20.91
N LYS A 196 -8.66 -30.19 -20.69
CA LYS A 196 -9.72 -31.15 -20.38
C LYS A 196 -10.04 -31.96 -21.63
N ALA A 197 -9.96 -33.27 -21.50
CA ALA A 197 -10.29 -34.21 -22.58
C ALA A 197 -11.27 -35.27 -22.06
N PHE A 198 -12.07 -35.81 -22.96
CA PHE A 198 -12.92 -36.95 -22.64
C PHE A 198 -12.05 -38.19 -22.48
N ALA A 199 -12.09 -38.79 -21.28
CA ALA A 199 -11.44 -40.06 -21.04
C ALA A 199 -12.24 -41.17 -21.75
N VAL A 200 -11.59 -41.86 -22.68
CA VAL A 200 -12.19 -43.00 -23.39
C VAL A 200 -11.33 -44.23 -23.14
N HIS A 201 -11.97 -45.38 -22.92
CA HIS A 201 -11.26 -46.66 -22.83
C HIS A 201 -10.35 -46.87 -24.05
N ARG A 202 -9.12 -47.38 -23.82
CA ARG A 202 -8.07 -47.42 -24.84
C ARG A 202 -8.46 -48.20 -26.11
N SER A 203 -9.31 -49.22 -25.97
CA SER A 203 -9.83 -50.05 -27.07
C SER A 203 -11.22 -49.63 -27.58
N SER A 204 -11.75 -48.49 -27.13
CA SER A 204 -13.08 -48.06 -27.50
C SER A 204 -13.13 -47.55 -28.94
N PRO A 205 -14.13 -47.97 -29.75
CA PRO A 205 -14.34 -47.44 -31.09
C PRO A 205 -14.79 -45.97 -31.08
N TYR A 206 -15.16 -45.43 -29.92
CA TYR A 206 -15.62 -44.04 -29.78
C TYR A 206 -14.47 -43.02 -29.70
N LYS A 207 -13.22 -43.46 -29.54
CA LYS A 207 -12.06 -42.56 -29.46
C LYS A 207 -11.94 -41.67 -30.70
N GLU A 208 -12.10 -42.25 -31.88
CA GLU A 208 -12.01 -41.49 -33.12
C GLU A 208 -13.20 -40.53 -33.27
N LYS A 209 -14.41 -40.99 -32.98
CA LYS A 209 -15.61 -40.15 -33.07
C LYS A 209 -15.54 -38.92 -32.16
N LEU A 210 -15.02 -39.07 -30.94
CA LEU A 210 -14.92 -37.98 -29.97
C LEU A 210 -13.82 -36.96 -30.29
N ASN A 211 -12.85 -37.29 -31.16
CA ASN A 211 -11.82 -36.32 -31.57
C ASN A 211 -12.29 -35.40 -32.73
N TYR A 212 -13.38 -35.76 -33.42
CA TYR A 212 -13.94 -34.98 -34.54
C TYR A 212 -15.14 -34.10 -34.14
N TRP A 213 -15.57 -34.18 -32.88
CA TRP A 213 -16.61 -33.35 -32.28
C TRP A 213 -15.99 -32.28 -31.40
#